data_AF-M0A5B3-F1
#
_entry.id   AF-M0A5B3-F1
#
_cell.length_a   1.000
_cell.length_b   1.000
_cell.length_c   1.000
_cell.angle_alpha   90.00
_cell.angle_beta   90.00
_cell.angle_gamma   90.00
#
_symmetry.space_group_name_H-M   'P 1'
#
loop_
_entity.id
_entity.type
_entity.pdbx_description
1 polymer ?
#
loop_
_entity_poly.entity_id
_entity_poly.type
_entity_poly.pdbx_seq_one_letter_code
_entity_poly.pdbx_strand_id
1 'polypeptide(L)'
;MWLEDTATPTSLWFIRNKLPRYIAVDVSARDTLITMNEVPPRLQTFDIAETNDVVREYLKTECLEHPTRGPYIKSRVLYEGVEDEIDDRFSLELFGLFCESRAYLEKWSRGYNGSYRYRILREHLY
;
A
#
# COMPACT_ATOMS: atom_id res chain seq x y z
N MET A 1 0.99 36.47 5.33
CA MET A 1 2.28 36.29 4.64
C MET A 1 2.40 34.79 4.38
N TRP A 2 1.92 34.36 3.21
CA TRP A 2 1.91 32.95 2.81
C TRP A 2 3.15 32.71 1.95
N LEU A 3 4.00 31.77 2.36
CA LEU A 3 5.15 31.30 1.59
C LEU A 3 4.64 30.26 0.59
N GLU A 4 4.71 30.62 -0.69
CA GLU A 4 4.58 29.70 -1.82
C GLU A 4 5.90 28.93 -1.95
N ASP A 5 5.90 27.65 -1.62
CA ASP A 5 7.06 26.78 -1.88
C ASP A 5 6.89 26.09 -3.23
N THR A 6 7.88 26.33 -4.09
CA THR A 6 7.87 26.01 -5.52
C THR A 6 8.41 24.60 -5.75
N ALA A 7 7.62 23.74 -6.40
CA ALA A 7 8.06 22.41 -6.79
C ALA A 7 9.17 22.51 -7.87
N THR A 8 10.30 21.86 -7.62
CA THR A 8 11.49 21.90 -8.48
C THR A 8 11.30 21.13 -9.82
N PRO A 9 11.99 21.55 -10.90
CA PRO A 9 11.79 21.06 -12.27
C PRO A 9 12.05 19.56 -12.49
N THR A 10 12.77 18.91 -11.57
CA THR A 10 13.01 17.45 -11.60
C THR A 10 11.73 16.64 -11.33
N SER A 11 10.79 17.22 -10.58
CA SER A 11 9.52 16.56 -10.20
C SER A 11 8.52 16.49 -11.36
N LEU A 12 8.62 17.41 -12.33
CA LEU A 12 7.70 17.50 -13.48
C LEU A 12 8.04 16.52 -14.61
N TRP A 13 9.30 16.09 -14.73
CA TRP A 13 9.71 15.12 -15.75
C TRP A 13 9.17 13.71 -15.48
N PHE A 14 9.07 13.32 -14.19
CA PHE A 14 8.53 12.02 -13.79
C PHE A 14 7.02 11.90 -14.02
N ILE A 15 6.27 12.98 -13.78
CA ILE A 15 4.81 13.00 -13.97
C ILE A 15 4.44 12.85 -15.46
N ARG A 16 5.30 13.36 -16.36
CA ARG A 16 4.99 13.44 -17.80
C ARG A 16 5.25 12.13 -18.57
N ASN A 17 6.09 11.22 -18.08
CA ASN A 17 6.61 10.10 -18.88
C ASN A 17 6.21 8.69 -18.42
N LYS A 18 5.33 8.54 -17.41
CA LYS A 18 4.93 7.21 -16.91
C LYS A 18 3.44 6.95 -16.75
N LEU A 19 2.59 7.70 -17.45
CA LEU A 19 1.16 7.38 -17.55
C LEU A 19 0.90 6.66 -18.89
N PRO A 20 0.48 5.39 -18.88
CA PRO A 20 -0.21 4.84 -20.04
C PRO A 20 -1.48 5.68 -20.28
N ARG A 21 -1.69 6.07 -21.54
CA ARG A 21 -2.83 6.88 -22.03
C ARG A 21 -4.15 6.12 -21.86
N TYR A 22 -4.66 5.96 -20.65
CA TYR A 22 -6.06 5.66 -20.43
C TYR A 22 -6.47 6.40 -19.17
N ILE A 23 -7.68 6.97 -19.22
CA ILE A 23 -8.32 7.80 -18.19
C ILE A 23 -7.89 9.28 -18.25
N ALA A 24 -8.46 10.00 -19.23
CA ALA A 24 -8.78 11.40 -19.03
C ALA A 24 -9.91 11.47 -17.99
N VAL A 25 -9.62 11.91 -16.77
CA VAL A 25 -10.66 12.37 -15.85
C VAL A 25 -10.67 13.89 -15.91
N ASP A 26 -11.81 14.41 -16.34
CA ASP A 26 -12.19 15.81 -16.31
C ASP A 26 -12.09 16.34 -14.88
N VAL A 27 -11.28 17.38 -14.68
CA VAL A 27 -11.10 18.05 -13.39
C VAL A 27 -12.23 19.06 -13.25
N SER A 28 -13.33 18.65 -12.63
CA SER A 28 -14.38 19.58 -12.23
C SER A 28 -15.02 19.19 -10.88
N ALA A 29 -14.95 20.15 -9.96
CA ALA A 29 -15.79 20.35 -8.78
C ALA A 29 -15.66 19.37 -7.58
N ARG A 30 -15.03 19.92 -6.52
CA ARG A 30 -15.49 19.98 -5.12
C ARG A 30 -16.34 18.80 -4.61
N ASP A 31 -15.87 18.17 -3.53
CA ASP A 31 -16.46 17.02 -2.80
C ASP A 31 -16.22 15.63 -3.38
N THR A 32 -14.97 15.29 -3.67
CA THR A 32 -14.56 13.89 -3.80
C THR A 32 -13.78 13.49 -2.54
N LEU A 33 -14.51 12.96 -1.56
CA LEU A 33 -13.95 11.97 -0.64
C LEU A 33 -13.15 10.99 -1.50
N ILE A 34 -11.83 10.97 -1.34
CA ILE A 34 -10.98 9.97 -1.96
C ILE A 34 -11.31 8.65 -1.26
N THR A 35 -12.38 7.99 -1.70
CA THR A 35 -12.63 6.57 -1.41
C THR A 35 -11.62 5.77 -2.21
N MET A 36 -10.37 5.76 -1.77
CA MET A 36 -9.35 4.80 -2.21
C MET A 36 -9.59 3.42 -1.59
N ASN A 37 -10.82 2.91 -1.71
CA ASN A 37 -11.18 1.55 -1.29
C ASN A 37 -11.42 0.61 -2.48
N GLU A 38 -11.25 1.07 -3.72
CA GLU A 38 -11.36 0.18 -4.87
C GLU A 38 -10.09 -0.64 -5.03
N VAL A 39 -10.23 -1.93 -4.76
CA VAL A 39 -9.19 -2.94 -4.99
C VAL A 39 -8.84 -2.94 -6.48
N PRO A 40 -7.56 -2.77 -6.86
CA PRO A 40 -7.12 -2.77 -8.25
C PRO A 40 -7.76 -3.92 -9.05
N PRO A 41 -8.23 -3.71 -10.30
CA PRO A 41 -8.93 -4.75 -11.06
C PRO A 41 -8.16 -6.07 -11.20
N ARG A 42 -6.82 -6.00 -11.20
CA ARG A 42 -5.94 -7.17 -11.22
C ARG A 42 -6.07 -8.06 -9.98
N LEU A 43 -6.54 -7.53 -8.85
CA LEU A 43 -6.68 -8.27 -7.59
C LEU A 43 -8.08 -8.88 -7.43
N GLN A 44 -9.07 -8.51 -8.25
CA GLN A 44 -10.47 -8.95 -8.11
C GLN A 44 -10.68 -10.47 -8.32
N THR A 45 -9.70 -11.18 -8.86
CA THR A 45 -9.73 -12.63 -9.10
C THR A 45 -9.11 -13.47 -7.98
N PHE A 46 -8.60 -12.83 -6.93
CA PHE A 46 -7.90 -13.44 -5.80
C PHE A 46 -8.81 -13.51 -4.58
N ASP A 47 -8.52 -14.42 -3.66
CA ASP A 47 -9.19 -14.42 -2.35
C ASP A 47 -8.65 -13.27 -1.47
N ILE A 48 -9.09 -12.06 -1.80
CA ILE A 48 -8.69 -10.82 -1.11
C ILE A 48 -9.17 -10.83 0.34
N ALA A 49 -10.32 -11.46 0.62
CA ALA A 49 -10.90 -11.46 1.95
C ALA A 49 -10.07 -12.34 2.89
N GLU A 50 -9.80 -13.58 2.48
CA GLU A 50 -8.93 -14.50 3.22
C GLU A 50 -7.52 -13.92 3.38
N THR A 51 -6.91 -13.44 2.29
CA THR A 51 -5.60 -12.78 2.32
C THR A 51 -5.57 -11.61 3.30
N ASN A 52 -6.65 -10.84 3.35
CA ASN A 52 -6.76 -9.71 4.27
C ASN A 52 -6.86 -10.12 5.73
N ASP A 53 -7.56 -11.20 6.03
CA ASP A 53 -7.70 -11.68 7.40
C ASP A 53 -6.37 -12.26 7.90
N VAL A 54 -5.68 -13.06 7.08
CA VAL A 54 -4.32 -13.58 7.36
C VAL A 54 -3.34 -12.44 7.60
N VAL A 55 -3.30 -11.45 6.71
CA VAL A 55 -2.40 -10.29 6.87
C VAL A 55 -2.74 -9.48 8.13
N ARG A 56 -4.01 -9.28 8.44
CA ARG A 56 -4.43 -8.57 9.67
C ARG A 56 -4.00 -9.33 10.93
N GLU A 57 -4.16 -10.64 10.94
CA GLU A 57 -3.74 -11.49 12.06
C GLU A 57 -2.23 -11.43 12.25
N TYR A 58 -1.45 -11.65 11.19
CA TYR A 58 0.01 -11.57 11.22
C TYR A 58 0.51 -10.21 11.72
N LEU A 59 -0.08 -9.09 11.26
CA LEU A 59 0.32 -7.76 11.72
C LEU A 59 0.02 -7.51 13.20
N LYS A 60 -1.02 -8.15 13.76
CA LYS A 60 -1.33 -8.06 15.19
C LYS A 60 -0.32 -8.86 15.99
N THR A 61 -0.24 -10.16 15.74
CA THR A 61 0.53 -11.12 16.52
C THR A 61 2.04 -10.90 16.37
N GLU A 62 2.51 -10.81 15.13
CA GLU A 62 3.93 -10.79 14.79
C GLU A 62 4.53 -9.39 14.73
N CYS A 63 3.73 -8.31 14.82
CA CYS A 63 4.27 -6.94 14.82
C CYS A 63 3.82 -6.12 16.03
N LEU A 64 2.51 -5.88 16.18
CA LEU A 64 2.01 -4.90 17.17
C LEU A 64 2.00 -5.42 18.60
N GLU A 65 1.80 -6.71 18.80
CA GLU A 65 1.76 -7.37 20.12
C GLU A 65 3.11 -7.95 20.52
N HIS A 66 4.03 -8.08 19.56
CA HIS A 66 5.37 -8.61 19.82
C HIS A 66 6.21 -7.64 20.67
N PRO A 67 6.86 -8.09 21.75
CA PRO A 67 7.44 -7.23 22.79
C PRO A 67 8.55 -6.29 22.33
N THR A 68 9.25 -6.64 21.24
CA THR A 68 10.40 -5.88 20.72
C THR A 68 10.22 -5.37 19.29
N ARG A 69 9.12 -5.73 18.61
CA ARG A 69 8.89 -5.28 17.22
C ARG A 69 8.04 -4.01 17.26
N GLY A 70 8.30 -3.14 16.29
CA GLY A 70 7.63 -1.84 16.17
C GLY A 70 6.48 -1.87 15.16
N PRO A 71 5.79 -0.74 14.96
CA PRO A 71 4.69 -0.61 14.01
C PRO A 71 5.20 -0.48 12.56
N TYR A 72 6.34 -1.08 12.22
CA TYR A 72 6.95 -0.98 10.92
C TYR A 72 7.38 -2.36 10.42
N ILE A 73 7.03 -2.68 9.19
CA ILE A 73 7.38 -3.94 8.54
C ILE A 73 7.85 -3.71 7.11
N LYS A 74 8.76 -4.55 6.62
CA LYS A 74 9.16 -4.54 5.21
C LYS A 74 8.17 -5.40 4.41
N SER A 75 7.72 -4.92 3.26
CA SER A 75 6.90 -5.64 2.27
C SER A 75 7.33 -7.09 2.05
N ARG A 76 8.63 -7.33 1.83
CA ARG A 76 9.18 -8.67 1.65
C ARG A 76 9.01 -9.57 2.88
N VAL A 77 9.28 -9.04 4.07
CA VAL A 77 9.14 -9.78 5.35
C VAL A 77 7.67 -10.07 5.65
N LEU A 78 6.78 -9.15 5.28
CA LEU A 78 5.34 -9.38 5.41
C LEU A 78 4.89 -10.49 4.46
N TYR A 79 5.29 -10.44 3.18
CA TYR A 79 4.97 -11.46 2.20
C TYR A 79 5.50 -12.84 2.60
N GLU A 80 6.79 -12.96 2.92
CA GLU A 80 7.41 -14.21 3.39
C GLU A 80 6.74 -14.76 4.65
N GLY A 81 6.13 -13.91 5.48
CA GLY A 81 5.44 -14.33 6.70
C GLY A 81 4.02 -14.86 6.47
N VAL A 82 3.41 -14.61 5.31
CA VAL A 82 2.04 -15.01 5.00
C VAL A 82 1.91 -15.82 3.71
N GLU A 83 2.99 -15.97 2.93
CA GLU A 83 2.94 -16.56 1.58
C GLU A 83 2.39 -17.99 1.56
N ASP A 84 2.64 -18.77 2.62
CA ASP A 84 2.15 -20.14 2.75
C ASP A 84 0.66 -20.22 3.13
N GLU A 85 0.07 -19.10 3.57
CA GLU A 85 -1.30 -19.00 4.10
C GLU A 85 -2.25 -18.21 3.20
N ILE A 86 -1.74 -17.59 2.14
CA ILE A 86 -2.52 -16.82 1.16
C ILE A 86 -2.59 -17.55 -0.18
N ASP A 87 -3.43 -17.05 -1.09
CA ASP A 87 -3.56 -17.58 -2.46
C ASP A 87 -2.20 -17.64 -3.17
N ASP A 88 -1.80 -18.83 -3.62
CA ASP A 88 -0.48 -19.14 -4.21
C ASP A 88 -0.18 -18.36 -5.51
N ARG A 89 -1.21 -17.77 -6.12
CA ARG A 89 -1.09 -16.91 -7.29
C ARG A 89 -0.61 -15.50 -6.91
N PHE A 90 -0.59 -15.12 -5.63
CA PHE A 90 -0.02 -13.85 -5.19
C PHE A 90 1.48 -13.84 -5.43
N SER A 91 1.92 -13.10 -6.44
CA SER A 91 3.33 -12.71 -6.52
C SER A 91 3.64 -11.60 -5.52
N LEU A 92 4.91 -11.45 -5.14
CA LEU A 92 5.38 -10.35 -4.30
C LEU A 92 4.95 -8.97 -4.83
N GLU A 93 4.90 -8.79 -6.17
CA GLU A 93 4.45 -7.54 -6.79
C GLU A 93 2.95 -7.30 -6.60
N LEU A 94 2.12 -8.34 -6.79
CA LEU A 94 0.66 -8.27 -6.56
C LEU A 94 0.35 -8.06 -5.07
N PHE A 95 1.13 -8.68 -4.19
CA PHE A 95 1.00 -8.50 -2.75
C PHE A 95 1.34 -7.06 -2.34
N GLY A 96 2.33 -6.44 -2.99
CA GLY A 96 2.61 -5.02 -2.81
C GLY A 96 1.42 -4.12 -3.18
N LEU A 97 0.75 -4.41 -4.29
CA LEU A 97 -0.48 -3.70 -4.69
C LEU A 97 -1.62 -3.94 -3.71
N PHE A 98 -1.77 -5.16 -3.21
CA PHE A 98 -2.74 -5.50 -2.18
C PHE A 98 -2.49 -4.66 -0.93
N CYS A 99 -1.25 -4.62 -0.42
CA CYS A 99 -0.88 -3.85 0.76
C CYS A 99 -1.14 -2.34 0.58
N GLU A 100 -0.80 -1.79 -0.59
CA GLU A 100 -1.04 -0.37 -0.90
C GLU A 100 -2.53 -0.02 -0.99
N SER A 101 -3.41 -1.01 -1.19
CA SER A 101 -4.86 -0.83 -1.20
C SER A 101 -5.50 -0.96 0.19
N ARG A 102 -4.73 -1.22 1.26
CA ARG A 102 -5.28 -1.43 2.61
C ARG A 102 -5.10 -0.18 3.47
N ALA A 103 -6.19 0.27 4.09
CA ALA A 103 -6.18 1.42 4.98
C ALA A 103 -5.28 1.25 6.23
N TYR A 104 -4.97 0.01 6.64
CA TYR A 104 -4.12 -0.26 7.81
C TYR A 104 -2.61 -0.31 7.50
N LEU A 105 -2.20 -0.14 6.25
CA LEU A 105 -0.80 -0.09 5.84
C LEU A 105 -0.49 1.24 5.15
N GLU A 106 0.27 2.09 5.83
CA GLU A 106 0.78 3.33 5.25
C GLU A 106 2.17 3.07 4.63
N LYS A 107 2.33 3.34 3.33
CA LYS A 107 3.62 3.23 2.65
C LYS A 107 4.55 4.34 3.12
N TRP A 108 5.56 3.99 3.91
CA TRP A 108 6.44 4.96 4.56
C TRP A 108 7.67 5.30 3.73
N SER A 109 8.34 4.30 3.16
CA SER A 109 9.53 4.52 2.33
C SER A 109 9.92 3.31 1.49
N ARG A 110 10.78 3.54 0.49
CA ARG A 110 11.52 2.46 -0.20
C ARG A 110 12.72 2.08 0.67
N GLY A 111 12.69 0.90 1.25
CA GLY A 111 13.78 0.32 2.03
C GLY A 111 14.97 -0.15 1.18
N TYR A 112 15.99 -0.65 1.86
CA TYR A 112 17.16 -1.27 1.22
C TYR A 112 16.74 -2.46 0.33
N ASN A 113 17.49 -2.67 -0.77
CA ASN A 113 17.23 -3.69 -1.79
C ASN A 113 15.90 -3.56 -2.54
N GLY A 114 15.33 -2.35 -2.60
CA GLY A 114 14.13 -2.08 -3.41
C GLY A 114 12.80 -2.55 -2.80
N SER A 115 12.82 -3.10 -1.58
CA SER A 115 11.61 -3.43 -0.81
C SER A 115 10.95 -2.18 -0.25
N TYR A 116 9.62 -2.15 -0.09
CA TYR A 116 8.94 -1.06 0.64
C TYR A 116 8.88 -1.34 2.13
N ARG A 117 8.84 -0.28 2.94
CA ARG A 117 8.44 -0.32 4.36
C ARG A 117 7.02 0.21 4.50
N TYR A 118 6.21 -0.52 5.24
CA TYR A 118 4.90 -0.10 5.69
C TYR A 118 4.95 0.28 7.16
N ARG A 119 4.24 1.35 7.51
CA ARG A 119 3.82 1.65 8.88
C ARG A 119 2.43 1.05 9.09
N ILE A 120 2.27 0.36 10.20
CA ILE A 120 1.04 -0.31 10.60
C ILE A 120 0.17 0.70 11.37
N LEU A 121 -1.02 0.98 10.85
CA LEU A 121 -1.99 1.87 11.48
C LEU A 121 -2.96 1.05 12.35
N ARG A 122 -2.71 1.03 13.66
CA ARG A 122 -3.43 0.18 14.63
C ARG A 122 -4.93 0.48 14.65
N GLU A 123 -5.31 1.72 14.44
CA GLU A 123 -6.69 2.22 14.38
C GLU A 123 -7.51 1.61 13.24
N HIS A 124 -6.86 1.10 12.18
CA HIS A 124 -7.54 0.51 11.01
C HIS A 124 -7.45 -1.02 10.96
N LEU A 125 -6.84 -1.63 11.99
CA LEU A 125 -6.67 -3.10 12.10
C LEU A 125 -7.82 -3.81 12.82
N TYR A 126 -8.67 -3.05 13.52
CA TYR A 126 -9.85 -3.55 14.22
C TYR A 126 -11.12 -3.37 13.39
#